data_AF-A0A532TC68-F1
#
_entry.id   AF-A0A532TC68-F1
#
_cell.length_a   1.000
_cell.length_b   1.000
_cell.length_c   1.000
_cell.angle_alpha   90.00
_cell.angle_beta   90.00
_cell.angle_gamma   90.00
#
_symmetry.space_group_name_H-M   'P 1'
#
loop_
_entity.id
_entity.type
_entity.pdbx_description
1 polymer ?
#
loop_
_entity_poly.entity_id
_entity_poly.type
_entity_poly.pdbx_seq_one_letter_code
_entity_poly.pdbx_strand_id
1 'polypeptide(L)'
;MPSLEINELMVLIILSIPVAFSPYLLKKRRDIIKWFPGYYALFMVFLSTNLEAFVAPDTFNFMEHFFAMMAGILMCVAALYESYSKILKGKPIKLNIKKVER
;
A
#
# COMPACT_ATOMS: atom_id res chain seq x y z
N MET A 1 10.45 12.46 -23.32
CA MET A 1 9.37 13.26 -22.69
C MET A 1 8.53 12.26 -21.91
N PRO A 2 8.30 12.45 -20.61
CA PRO A 2 7.42 11.57 -19.86
C PRO A 2 6.02 11.68 -20.48
N SER A 3 5.54 10.59 -21.06
CA SER A 3 4.20 10.49 -21.62
C SER A 3 3.31 9.86 -20.56
N LEU A 4 2.13 10.43 -20.33
CA LEU A 4 1.14 9.85 -19.43
C LEU A 4 0.81 8.41 -19.86
N GLU A 5 1.16 7.44 -19.03
CA GLU A 5 0.82 6.05 -19.27
C GLU A 5 -0.59 5.76 -18.72
N ILE A 6 -1.54 5.52 -19.64
CA ILE A 6 -2.95 5.27 -19.30
C ILE A 6 -3.09 4.08 -18.33
N ASN A 7 -2.23 3.07 -18.46
CA ASN A 7 -2.24 1.90 -17.59
C ASN A 7 -1.95 2.26 -16.13
N GLU A 8 -0.95 3.12 -15.88
CA GLU A 8 -0.56 3.55 -14.54
C GLU A 8 -1.62 4.44 -13.91
N LEU A 9 -2.27 5.29 -14.70
CA LEU A 9 -3.41 6.08 -14.26
C LEU A 9 -4.59 5.19 -13.85
N MET A 10 -4.90 4.15 -14.62
CA MET A 10 -5.95 3.18 -14.25
C MET A 10 -5.61 2.48 -12.93
N VAL A 11 -4.36 2.07 -12.74
CA VAL A 11 -3.91 1.44 -11.49
C VAL A 11 -4.03 2.42 -10.32
N LEU A 12 -3.65 3.69 -10.49
CA LEU A 12 -3.80 4.72 -9.46
C LEU A 12 -5.26 4.91 -9.03
N ILE A 13 -6.21 4.93 -9.98
CA ILE A 13 -7.65 5.04 -9.66
C ILE A 13 -8.11 3.83 -8.84
N ILE A 14 -7.71 2.63 -9.23
CA ILE A 14 -8.07 1.40 -8.50
C ILE A 14 -7.46 1.42 -7.08
N LEU A 15 -6.20 1.84 -6.93
CA LEU A 15 -5.52 1.96 -5.63
C LEU A 15 -6.05 3.14 -4.79
N SER A 16 -6.70 4.12 -5.38
CA SER A 16 -7.32 5.21 -4.62
C SER A 16 -8.48 4.70 -3.76
N ILE A 17 -9.20 3.67 -4.21
CA ILE A 17 -10.37 3.13 -3.51
C ILE A 17 -9.97 2.56 -2.12
N PRO A 18 -9.06 1.58 -1.99
CA PRO A 18 -8.71 1.07 -0.66
C PRO A 18 -7.97 2.09 0.20
N VAL A 19 -7.24 3.06 -0.38
CA VAL A 19 -6.64 4.18 0.38
C VAL A 19 -7.74 5.04 1.01
N ALA A 20 -8.75 5.44 0.23
CA ALA A 20 -9.87 6.25 0.72
C ALA A 20 -10.66 5.55 1.83
N PHE A 21 -10.88 4.23 1.70
CA PHE A 21 -11.54 3.42 2.71
C PHE A 21 -10.63 2.96 3.86
N SER A 22 -9.34 3.29 3.83
CA SER A 22 -8.38 2.81 4.83
C SER A 22 -8.73 3.19 6.27
N PRO A 23 -9.22 4.40 6.61
CA PRO A 23 -9.57 4.70 8.00
C PRO A 23 -10.68 3.78 8.54
N TYR A 24 -11.66 3.47 7.70
CA TYR A 24 -12.74 2.54 8.03
C TYR A 24 -12.22 1.09 8.17
N LEU A 25 -11.41 0.65 7.20
CA LEU A 25 -10.85 -0.70 7.20
C LEU A 25 -9.93 -0.94 8.39
N LEU A 26 -9.05 0.01 8.74
CA LEU A 26 -8.14 -0.10 9.89
C LEU A 26 -8.88 -0.08 11.23
N LYS A 27 -10.03 0.61 11.32
CA LYS A 27 -10.89 0.58 12.52
C LYS A 27 -11.54 -0.79 12.72
N LYS A 28 -11.98 -1.44 11.63
CA LYS A 28 -12.72 -2.72 11.65
C LYS A 28 -11.82 -3.95 11.65
N ARG A 29 -10.72 -3.91 10.90
CA ARG A 29 -9.80 -5.02 10.63
C ARG A 29 -8.41 -4.66 11.14
N ARG A 30 -8.12 -4.99 12.39
CA ARG A 30 -6.80 -4.72 12.98
C ARG A 30 -5.70 -5.62 12.40
N ASP A 31 -6.09 -6.75 11.81
CA ASP A 31 -5.22 -7.72 11.16
C ASP A 31 -4.53 -7.18 9.90
N ILE A 32 -5.16 -6.23 9.20
CA ILE A 32 -4.59 -5.64 7.97
C ILE A 32 -3.65 -4.45 8.24
N ILE A 33 -3.59 -3.93 9.47
CA ILE A 33 -2.80 -2.73 9.81
C ILE A 33 -1.33 -2.90 9.43
N LYS A 34 -0.77 -4.09 9.64
CA LYS A 34 0.63 -4.38 9.29
C LYS A 34 0.92 -4.29 7.79
N TRP A 35 -0.10 -4.47 6.93
CA TRP A 35 0.02 -4.37 5.48
C TRP A 35 -0.17 -2.93 4.98
N PHE A 36 -0.77 -2.06 5.80
CA PHE A 36 -1.13 -0.71 5.42
C PHE A 36 0.07 0.15 4.99
N PRO A 37 1.22 0.16 5.69
CA PRO A 37 2.38 0.95 5.25
C PRO A 37 2.87 0.57 3.86
N GLY A 38 2.96 -0.74 3.56
CA GLY A 38 3.42 -1.22 2.25
C GLY A 38 2.43 -0.90 1.12
N TYR A 39 1.14 -1.10 1.37
CA TYR A 39 0.09 -0.73 0.42
C TYR A 39 0.02 0.78 0.17
N TYR A 40 0.18 1.61 1.21
CA TYR A 40 0.17 3.05 1.07
C TYR A 40 1.42 3.54 0.32
N ALA A 41 2.60 2.97 0.59
CA ALA A 41 3.80 3.24 -0.19
C ALA A 41 3.59 2.90 -1.67
N LEU A 42 2.95 1.76 -1.98
CA LEU A 42 2.62 1.39 -3.35
C LEU A 42 1.68 2.40 -4.03
N PHE A 43 0.68 2.92 -3.32
CA PHE A 43 -0.15 4.02 -3.84
C PHE A 43 0.70 5.26 -4.18
N MET A 44 1.66 5.61 -3.32
CA MET A 44 2.55 6.76 -3.56
C MET A 44 3.48 6.55 -4.76
N VAL A 45 3.83 5.32 -5.12
CA VAL A 45 4.55 5.01 -6.38
C VAL A 45 3.74 5.51 -7.57
N PHE A 46 2.54 4.97 -7.76
CA PHE A 46 1.71 5.33 -8.91
C PHE A 46 1.28 6.80 -8.90
N LEU A 47 1.09 7.40 -7.72
CA LEU A 47 0.86 8.83 -7.62
C LEU A 47 2.07 9.62 -8.12
N SER A 48 3.29 9.23 -7.74
CA SER A 48 4.52 9.89 -8.15
C SER A 48 4.77 9.71 -9.65
N THR A 49 4.58 8.51 -10.20
CA THR A 49 4.74 8.25 -11.64
C THR A 49 3.78 9.09 -12.48
N ASN A 50 2.52 9.23 -12.04
CA ASN A 50 1.56 10.09 -12.73
C ASN A 50 1.95 11.57 -12.60
N LEU A 51 2.44 12.02 -11.43
CA LEU A 51 2.86 13.41 -11.24
C LEU A 51 4.13 13.76 -12.03
N GLU A 52 5.04 12.82 -12.22
CA GLU A 52 6.24 12.99 -13.07
C GLU A 52 5.87 13.42 -14.49
N ALA A 53 4.74 12.92 -15.03
CA ALA A 53 4.25 13.30 -16.36
C ALA A 53 3.78 14.75 -16.45
N PHE A 54 3.50 15.43 -15.33
CA PHE A 54 2.92 16.78 -15.31
C PHE A 54 3.82 17.84 -14.65
N VAL A 55 4.59 17.50 -13.61
CA VAL A 55 5.30 18.46 -12.76
C VAL A 55 6.64 17.87 -12.34
N ALA A 56 7.70 18.71 -12.28
CA ALA A 56 9.01 18.40 -11.67
C ALA A 56 9.50 16.95 -11.84
N PRO A 57 9.72 16.48 -13.09
CA PRO A 57 9.91 15.08 -13.40
C PRO A 57 11.04 14.41 -12.62
N ASP A 58 12.19 15.07 -12.45
CA ASP A 58 13.31 14.49 -11.69
C ASP A 58 12.98 14.20 -10.22
N THR A 59 12.19 15.07 -9.59
CA THR A 59 11.77 14.90 -8.19
C THR A 59 10.81 13.73 -8.05
N PHE A 60 9.81 13.65 -8.93
CA PHE A 60 8.80 12.60 -8.84
C PHE A 60 9.32 11.25 -9.30
N ASN A 61 10.25 11.20 -10.25
CA ASN A 61 10.98 9.99 -10.60
C ASN A 61 11.78 9.45 -9.40
N PHE A 62 12.48 10.33 -8.67
CA PHE A 62 13.15 9.93 -7.43
C PHE A 62 12.15 9.43 -6.38
N MET A 63 11.03 10.12 -6.20
CA MET A 63 9.99 9.73 -5.24
C MET A 63 9.37 8.37 -5.60
N GLU A 64 9.11 8.12 -6.88
CA GLU A 64 8.62 6.82 -7.37
C GLU A 64 9.56 5.70 -6.93
N HIS A 65 10.85 5.80 -7.28
CA HIS A 65 11.84 4.78 -6.97
C HIS A 65 12.00 4.58 -5.45
N PHE A 66 12.00 5.69 -4.70
CA PHE A 66 12.05 5.65 -3.24
C PHE A 66 10.84 4.89 -2.66
N PHE A 67 9.63 5.22 -3.10
CA PHE A 67 8.42 4.56 -2.63
C PHE A 67 8.32 3.11 -3.11
N ALA A 68 8.85 2.78 -4.28
CA ALA A 68 8.88 1.40 -4.79
C ALA A 68 9.75 0.51 -3.90
N MET A 69 10.94 0.98 -3.52
CA MET A 69 11.80 0.29 -2.56
C MET A 69 11.12 0.15 -1.19
N MET A 70 10.53 1.23 -0.69
CA MET A 70 9.82 1.21 0.59
C MET A 70 8.63 0.24 0.58
N ALA A 71 7.82 0.22 -0.49
CA ALA A 71 6.71 -0.71 -0.65
C ALA A 71 7.20 -2.15 -0.62
N GLY A 72 8.26 -2.47 -1.38
CA GLY A 72 8.87 -3.79 -1.39
C GLY A 72 9.32 -4.24 0.00
N ILE A 73 10.14 -3.42 0.69
CA ILE A 73 10.65 -3.73 2.02
C ILE A 73 9.51 -3.93 3.02
N LEU A 74 8.54 -3.01 3.07
CA LEU A 74 7.43 -3.07 4.02
C LEU A 74 6.52 -4.27 3.77
N MET A 75 6.23 -4.61 2.50
CA MET A 75 5.46 -5.80 2.17
C MET A 75 6.21 -7.09 2.52
N CYS A 76 7.52 -7.16 2.25
CA CYS A 76 8.35 -8.29 2.66
C CYS A 76 8.37 -8.47 4.19
N VAL A 77 8.54 -7.38 4.95
CA VAL A 77 8.50 -7.41 6.42
C VAL A 77 7.14 -7.87 6.93
N ALA A 78 6.04 -7.36 6.37
CA ALA A 78 4.69 -7.78 6.72
C ALA A 78 4.45 -9.26 6.43
N ALA A 79 4.92 -9.75 5.28
CA ALA A 79 4.85 -11.15 4.89
C ALA A 79 5.66 -12.06 5.83
N LEU A 80 6.92 -11.68 6.14
CA LEU A 80 7.77 -12.41 7.08
C LEU A 80 7.14 -12.47 8.48
N TYR A 81 6.59 -11.36 8.97
CA TYR A 81 5.90 -11.32 10.25
C TYR A 81 4.67 -12.24 10.26
N GLU A 82 3.90 -12.24 9.17
CA GLU A 82 2.73 -13.11 9.04
C GLU A 82 3.11 -14.60 8.99
N SER A 83 4.11 -14.95 8.18
CA SER A 83 4.67 -16.30 8.10
C SER A 83 5.20 -16.76 9.45
N TYR A 84 5.98 -15.93 10.15
CA TYR A 84 6.50 -16.28 11.47
C TYR A 84 5.39 -16.46 12.51
N SER A 85 4.41 -15.57 12.54
CA SER A 85 3.33 -15.62 13.53
C SER A 85 2.36 -16.79 13.30
N LYS A 86 2.04 -17.11 12.04
CA LYS A 86 1.04 -18.12 11.68
C LYS A 86 1.63 -19.49 11.43
N ILE A 87 2.72 -19.58 10.67
CA ILE A 87 3.32 -20.85 10.24
C ILE A 87 4.24 -21.39 11.35
N LEU A 88 5.18 -20.58 11.81
CA LEU A 88 6.20 -21.04 12.77
C LEU A 88 5.67 -21.13 14.21
N LYS A 89 4.76 -20.24 14.62
CA LYS A 89 4.15 -20.27 15.96
C LYS A 89 2.80 -20.99 16.03
N GLY A 90 2.32 -21.54 14.90
CA GLY A 90 1.06 -22.30 14.84
C GLY A 90 -0.17 -21.54 15.32
N LYS A 91 -0.15 -20.20 15.34
CA LYS A 91 -1.32 -19.43 15.81
C LYS A 91 -2.42 -19.53 14.77
N PRO A 92 -3.65 -19.93 15.16
CA PRO A 92 -4.77 -19.98 14.22
C PRO A 92 -5.04 -18.60 13.63
N ILE A 93 -5.47 -18.56 12.37
CA ILE A 93 -5.85 -17.31 11.67
C ILE A 93 -7.11 -16.75 12.35
N LYS A 94 -6.93 -15.96 13.41
CA LYS A 94 -8.00 -15.20 14.04
C LYS A 94 -8.24 -13.93 13.23
N LEU A 95 -9.34 -13.89 12.49
CA LEU A 95 -9.85 -12.66 11.89
C LEU A 95 -10.29 -11.72 13.03
N ASN A 96 -9.44 -10.75 13.37
CA ASN A 96 -9.70 -9.84 14.48
C ASN A 96 -10.61 -8.69 14.02
N ILE A 97 -11.92 -9.00 13.94
CA ILE A 97 -12.96 -8.07 13.52
C ILE A 97 -13.52 -7.37 14.77
N LYS A 98 -13.26 -6.07 14.92
CA LYS A 98 -13.90 -5.29 15.98
C LYS A 98 -15.34 -4.96 15.56
N LYS A 99 -16.34 -5.28 16.39
CA LYS A 99 -17.71 -4.78 16.21
C LYS A 99 -17.65 -3.25 16.30
N VAL A 100 -18.04 -2.57 15.22
CA VAL A 100 -18.21 -1.12 15.21
C VAL A 100 -19.61 -0.87 15.75
N GLU A 101 -19.71 -0.45 17.00
CA GLU A 101 -20.97 0.09 17.55
C GLU A 101 -21.31 1.35 16.74
N ARG A 102 -22.55 1.40 16.25
CA ARG A 102 -23.08 2.45 15.37
C ARG A 102 -23.36 3.71 16.16
#